data_AF-A0A6H1KE28-F1
#
_entry.id   AF-A0A6H1KE28-F1
#
_cell.length_a   1.000
_cell.length_b   1.000
_cell.length_c   1.000
_cell.angle_alpha   90.00
_cell.angle_beta   90.00
_cell.angle_gamma   90.00
#
_symmetry.space_group_name_H-M   'P 1'
#
loop_
_entity.id
_entity.type
_entity.pdbx_description
1 polymer ?
#
loop_
_entity_poly.entity_id
_entity_poly.type
_entity_poly.pdbx_seq_one_letter_code
_entity_poly.pdbx_strand_id
1 'polypeptide(L)' 'MQDIDWEEPFCAEGSACFRIGTDDQGNAYIAVAGAEDAYVSDSREALRALVLDIKAGKADHLL' A
#
# COMPACT_ATOMS: atom_id res chain seq x y z
N MET A 1 2.71 -16.77 -6.24
CA MET A 1 2.95 -15.52 -5.49
C MET A 1 4.04 -14.82 -6.28
N GLN A 2 3.75 -13.65 -6.85
CA GLN A 2 4.78 -12.82 -7.51
C GLN A 2 5.92 -12.61 -6.50
N ASP A 3 7.18 -12.65 -6.95
CA ASP A 3 8.33 -12.43 -6.07
C ASP A 3 8.42 -10.91 -5.83
N ILE A 4 7.77 -10.45 -4.76
CA ILE A 4 7.69 -9.03 -4.39
C ILE A 4 8.79 -8.75 -3.37
N ASP A 5 9.67 -7.80 -3.70
CA ASP A 5 10.65 -7.28 -2.74
C ASP A 5 9.97 -6.25 -1.83
N TRP A 6 9.86 -6.58 -0.55
CA TRP A 6 9.13 -5.78 0.45
C TRP A 6 10.08 -4.94 1.29
N GLU A 7 9.82 -3.64 1.34
CA GLU A 7 10.53 -2.73 2.22
C GLU A 7 10.15 -2.97 3.71
N GLU A 8 10.92 -2.35 4.61
CA GLU A 8 10.60 -2.31 6.04
C GLU A 8 9.21 -1.69 6.28
N PRO A 9 8.43 -2.18 7.25
CA PRO A 9 7.10 -1.64 7.54
C PRO A 9 7.12 -0.16 7.95
N PHE A 10 6.21 0.62 7.36
CA PHE A 10 5.87 1.96 7.81
C PHE A 10 4.70 1.88 8.80
N CYS A 11 4.96 2.23 10.07
CA CYS A 11 3.96 2.22 11.14
C CYS A 11 3.65 3.65 11.59
N ALA A 12 2.39 4.05 11.50
CA ALA A 12 1.92 5.26 12.17
C ALA A 12 1.56 4.96 13.63
N GLU A 13 1.84 5.89 14.55
CA GLU A 13 1.62 5.70 15.98
C GLU A 13 0.13 5.43 16.27
N GLY A 14 -0.19 4.30 16.90
CA GLY A 14 -1.56 3.89 17.21
C GLY A 14 -2.40 3.41 16.01
N SER A 15 -1.79 3.16 14.85
CA SER A 15 -2.46 2.75 13.60
C SER A 15 -1.86 1.48 13.00
N ALA A 16 -2.43 1.00 11.89
CA ALA A 16 -1.92 -0.16 11.16
C ALA A 16 -0.53 0.12 10.54
N CYS A 17 0.30 -0.92 10.48
CA CYS A 17 1.59 -0.89 9.79
C CYS A 17 1.40 -1.36 8.34
N PHE A 18 1.97 -0.62 7.40
CA PHE A 18 1.89 -0.93 5.98
C PHE A 18 3.27 -1.24 5.41
N ARG A 19 3.34 -2.11 4.41
CA ARG A 19 4.54 -2.37 3.62
C ARG A 19 4.31 -1.95 2.19
N ILE A 20 5.37 -1.41 1.59
CA ILE A 20 5.43 -1.11 0.17
C ILE A 20 6.40 -2.12 -0.44
N GLY A 21 6.06 -2.66 -1.60
CA GLY A 21 6.92 -3.59 -2.30
C GLY A 21 6.84 -3.42 -3.81
N THR A 22 7.85 -3.95 -4.50
CA THR A 22 7.89 -3.94 -5.96
C THR A 22 8.20 -5.32 -6.51
N ASP A 23 7.55 -5.70 -7.61
CA ASP A 23 7.88 -6.92 -8.35
C ASP A 23 9.01 -6.68 -9.36
N ASP A 24 9.41 -7.74 -10.07
CA ASP A 24 10.41 -7.71 -11.13
C ASP A 24 9.98 -6.93 -12.39
N GLN A 25 8.70 -6.58 -12.50
CA GLN A 25 8.12 -5.80 -13.60
C GLN A 25 8.05 -4.30 -13.27
N GLY A 26 8.33 -3.92 -12.02
CA GLY A 26 8.27 -2.55 -11.52
C GLY A 26 6.88 -2.09 -11.10
N ASN A 27 5.94 -3.02 -10.89
CA ASN A 27 4.65 -2.71 -10.29
C ASN A 27 4.82 -2.45 -8.79
N ALA A 28 4.09 -1.47 -8.27
CA ALA A 28 4.12 -1.11 -6.86
C ALA A 28 2.92 -1.71 -6.12
N TYR A 29 3.21 -2.35 -4.99
CA TYR A 29 2.25 -2.99 -4.11
C TYR A 29 2.22 -2.29 -2.76
N ILE A 30 1.05 -2.26 -2.14
CA ILE A 30 0.90 -1.89 -0.73
C ILE A 30 0.06 -2.94 -0.01
N ALA A 31 0.53 -3.39 1.15
CA ALA A 31 -0.16 -4.36 1.99
C ALA A 31 -0.07 -3.97 3.47
N VAL A 32 -0.94 -4.54 4.30
CA VAL A 32 -0.77 -4.48 5.76
C VAL A 32 0.35 -5.44 6.14
N ALA A 33 1.22 -5.04 7.05
CA ALA A 33 2.31 -5.90 7.53
C ALA A 33 1.74 -7.20 8.12
N GLY A 34 2.22 -8.36 7.63
CA GLY A 34 1.71 -9.68 7.99
C GLY A 34 0.50 -10.16 7.18
N ALA A 35 0.05 -9.40 6.19
CA ALA A 35 -0.99 -9.78 5.22
C ALA A 35 -0.53 -9.49 3.77
N GLU A 36 0.75 -9.76 3.47
CA GLU A 36 1.38 -9.49 2.17
C GLU A 36 0.74 -10.28 1.00
N ASP A 37 -0.05 -11.31 1.30
CA ASP A 37 -0.84 -12.09 0.34
C ASP A 37 -2.14 -11.40 -0.12
N ALA A 38 -2.58 -10.37 0.60
CA ALA A 38 -3.78 -9.57 0.32
C ALA A 38 -3.42 -8.10 0.06
N TYR A 39 -2.74 -7.85 -1.06
CA TYR A 39 -2.35 -6.50 -1.47
C TYR A 39 -3.57 -5.60 -1.75
N VAL A 40 -3.52 -4.37 -1.23
CA VAL A 40 -4.55 -3.33 -1.38
C VAL A 40 -4.56 -2.75 -2.80
N SER A 41 -3.42 -2.79 -3.49
CA SER A 41 -3.24 -2.36 -4.87
C SER A 41 -2.11 -3.16 -5.52
N ASP A 42 -2.25 -3.44 -6.81
CA ASP A 42 -1.31 -4.21 -7.65
C ASP A 42 -0.69 -3.39 -8.79
N SER A 43 -1.04 -2.10 -8.91
CA SER A 43 -0.48 -1.19 -9.90
C SER A 43 -0.10 0.17 -9.32
N ARG A 44 0.92 0.78 -9.94
CA ARG A 44 1.42 2.10 -9.53
C ARG A 44 0.40 3.20 -9.79
N GLU A 45 -0.36 3.09 -10.86
CA GLU A 45 -1.44 4.00 -11.23
C GLU A 45 -2.56 4.00 -10.19
N ALA A 46 -3.00 2.81 -9.75
CA ALA A 46 -4.04 2.67 -8.72
C ALA A 46 -3.55 3.19 -7.37
N LEU A 47 -2.32 2.88 -6.96
CA LEU A 47 -1.73 3.42 -5.74
C LEU A 47 -1.66 4.96 -5.77
N ARG A 48 -1.21 5.52 -6.90
CA ARG A 48 -1.15 6.98 -7.07
C ARG A 48 -2.53 7.61 -6.98
N ALA A 49 -3.54 7.01 -7.63
CA ALA A 49 -4.92 7.50 -7.57
C ALA A 49 -5.47 7.46 -6.13
N LEU A 50 -5.25 6.35 -5.41
CA LEU A 50 -5.66 6.20 -4.00
C LEU A 50 -5.03 7.28 -3.12
N VAL A 51 -3.73 7.51 -3.21
CA VAL A 51 -3.04 8.53 -2.41
C VAL A 51 -3.56 9.95 -2.72
N LEU A 52 -3.83 10.25 -3.99
CA LEU A 52 -4.39 11.55 -4.38
C LEU A 52 -5.81 11.74 -3.83
N ASP A 53 -6.62 10.69 -3.86
CA ASP A 53 -7.99 10.71 -3.34
C ASP A 53 -8.05 10.86 -1.82
N ILE A 54 -7.16 10.16 -1.10
CA ILE A 54 -6.97 10.36 0.35
C ILE A 54 -6.58 11.80 0.65
N LYS A 55 -5.58 12.35 -0.06
CA LYS A 55 -5.14 13.74 0.13
C LYS A 55 -6.20 14.78 -0.23
N ALA A 56 -7.15 14.42 -1.10
CA ALA A 56 -8.29 15.26 -1.45
C ALA A 56 -9.43 15.19 -0.43
N GLY A 57 -9.25 14.49 0.69
CA GLY A 57 -10.23 14.35 1.77
C GLY A 57 -11.35 13.37 1.46
N LYS A 58 -11.26 12.58 0.37
CA LYS A 58 -12.31 11.62 0.01
C LYS A 58 -12.45 10.51 1.03
N ALA A 59 -11.43 10.25 1.84
CA ALA A 59 -11.42 9.24 2.88
C ALA A 59 -11.73 9.78 4.28
N ASP A 60 -11.99 11.09 4.44
CA ASP A 60 -12.13 11.73 5.76
C ASP A 60 -13.34 11.21 6.55
N HIS A 61 -14.34 10.66 5.87
CA HIS A 61 -15.54 10.08 6.46
C HIS A 61 -15.31 8.69 7.08
N LEU A 62 -14.11 8.12 6.95
CA LEU A 62 -13.72 6.83 7.51
C LEU A 62 -13.08 6.96 8.90
N LEU A 63 -12.86 8.18 9.40
CA LEU A 63 -12.30 8.51 10.71
C LEU A 63 -13.38 9.17 11.59
#